data_AF-A0A1G0W7A8-F1
#
_entry.id   AF-A0A1G0W7A8-F1
#
_cell.length_a   1.000
_cell.length_b   1.000
_cell.length_c   1.000
_cell.angle_alpha   90.00
_cell.angle_beta   90.00
_cell.angle_gamma   90.00
#
_symmetry.space_group_name_H-M   'P 1'
#
loop_
_entity.id
_entity.type
_entity.pdbx_description
1 polymer ?
#
loop_
_entity_poly.entity_id
_entity_poly.type
_entity_poly.pdbx_seq_one_letter_code
_entity_poly.pdbx_strand_id
1 'polypeptide(L)'
;MKRIVDRFPLTVACCLLPVACCLLFSCVSEKTKDILVSYKSSNIEGYENKPVIIDSEFLSAMYRIDHYAKINGVKIIVTSSFRTPDQTLEETIVPPSKRSNHLAGHAIDMNVEFNAILYDSKVLKKSNLNRLPPNVRNFINDIRNDKGLRWGGDFSNEDPVHIDDNLNSNPIAWQERFDACQYGR
;
A
#
# COMPACT_ATOMS: atom_id res chain seq x y z
N MET A 1 54.79 -4.55 54.11
CA MET A 1 55.37 -3.24 53.78
C MET A 1 56.55 -3.46 52.83
N LYS A 2 56.69 -2.62 51.80
CA LYS A 2 57.68 -2.60 50.69
C LYS A 2 57.34 -3.42 49.42
N ARG A 3 56.85 -2.66 48.42
CA ARG A 3 57.03 -2.88 46.97
C ARG A 3 58.47 -2.51 46.59
N ILE A 4 58.95 -3.03 45.44
CA ILE A 4 59.91 -2.47 44.44
C ILE A 4 60.28 -3.65 43.51
N VAL A 5 59.67 -3.75 42.31
CA VAL A 5 60.17 -3.43 40.94
C VAL A 5 61.43 -4.19 40.48
N ASP A 6 61.34 -4.86 39.33
CA ASP A 6 62.23 -4.71 38.15
C ASP A 6 61.86 -5.77 37.07
N ARG A 7 61.35 -5.34 35.91
CA ARG A 7 62.04 -5.16 34.61
C ARG A 7 62.61 -6.45 33.98
N PHE A 8 61.93 -6.93 32.93
CA PHE A 8 62.53 -7.74 31.87
C PHE A 8 62.48 -6.96 30.54
N PRO A 9 63.59 -6.82 29.80
CA PRO A 9 63.59 -6.25 28.46
C PRO A 9 63.37 -7.31 27.36
N LEU A 10 62.95 -6.79 26.21
CA LEU A 10 62.80 -7.37 24.86
C LEU A 10 63.90 -8.41 24.51
N THR A 11 63.71 -9.39 23.63
CA THR A 11 63.53 -9.20 22.16
C THR A 11 63.24 -10.51 21.41
N VAL A 12 62.46 -10.37 20.31
CA VAL A 12 62.56 -11.06 18.98
C VAL A 12 62.11 -12.52 18.84
N ALA A 13 61.03 -12.71 18.07
CA ALA A 13 60.99 -13.38 16.75
C ALA A 13 59.52 -13.73 16.45
N CYS A 14 58.82 -12.95 15.64
CA CYS A 14 58.66 -13.21 14.21
C CYS A 14 58.29 -14.68 13.90
N CYS A 15 57.00 -14.96 13.83
CA CYS A 15 56.45 -15.89 12.85
C CYS A 15 54.97 -15.55 12.64
N LEU A 16 54.75 -14.80 11.57
CA LEU A 16 53.47 -14.56 10.93
C LEU A 16 52.86 -15.88 10.48
N LEU A 17 51.64 -16.17 10.93
CA LEU A 17 50.64 -16.87 10.12
C LEU A 17 49.30 -16.16 10.34
N PRO A 18 48.74 -15.48 9.33
CA PRO A 18 47.40 -14.96 9.44
C PRO A 18 46.45 -16.15 9.37
N VAL A 19 45.70 -16.37 10.45
CA VAL A 19 44.46 -17.14 10.39
C VAL A 19 43.57 -16.37 9.42
N ALA A 20 43.55 -16.81 8.17
CA ALA A 20 42.55 -16.42 7.20
C ALA A 20 41.21 -16.98 7.69
N CYS A 21 40.62 -16.28 8.65
CA CYS A 21 39.21 -16.35 8.90
C CYS A 21 38.56 -15.71 7.67
N CYS A 22 38.37 -16.52 6.63
CA CYS A 22 37.45 -16.19 5.54
C CYS A 22 36.06 -16.11 6.16
N LEU A 23 35.76 -14.95 6.75
CA LEU A 23 34.41 -14.48 6.91
C LEU A 23 33.87 -14.34 5.49
N LEU A 24 33.20 -15.40 5.04
CA LEU A 24 32.27 -15.33 3.93
C LEU A 24 31.21 -14.32 4.33
N PHE A 25 31.46 -13.04 4.05
CA PHE A 25 30.41 -12.07 3.89
C PHE A 25 29.60 -12.55 2.69
N SER A 26 28.60 -13.38 2.95
CA SER A 26 27.48 -13.54 2.03
C SER A 26 26.94 -12.13 1.84
N CYS A 27 27.25 -11.53 0.70
CA CYS A 27 26.50 -10.40 0.18
C CYS A 27 25.07 -10.91 -0.01
N VAL A 28 24.24 -10.75 1.02
CA VAL A 28 22.80 -10.86 0.88
C VAL A 28 22.43 -9.66 0.02
N SER A 29 22.30 -9.90 -1.28
CA SER A 29 21.61 -8.99 -2.18
C SER A 29 20.17 -8.96 -1.68
N GLU A 30 19.84 -7.95 -0.87
CA GLU A 30 18.45 -7.62 -0.61
C GLU A 30 17.82 -7.34 -1.96
N LYS A 31 16.97 -8.27 -2.41
CA LYS A 31 16.10 -8.05 -3.56
C LYS A 31 15.25 -6.85 -3.17
N THR A 32 15.56 -5.68 -3.73
CA THR A 32 14.76 -4.48 -3.52
C THR A 32 13.33 -4.82 -3.91
N LYS A 33 12.42 -4.79 -2.93
CA LYS A 33 10.99 -4.99 -3.17
C LYS A 33 10.55 -3.87 -4.10
N ASP A 34 9.98 -4.21 -5.26
CA ASP A 34 9.45 -3.21 -6.20
C ASP A 34 8.50 -2.28 -5.43
N ILE A 35 8.72 -0.96 -5.55
CA ILE A 35 7.92 0.04 -4.82
C ILE A 35 6.49 0.03 -5.37
N LEU A 36 6.35 0.19 -6.68
CA LEU A 36 5.07 0.09 -7.38
C LEU A 36 4.91 -1.29 -8.00
N VAL A 37 3.75 -1.91 -7.76
CA VAL A 37 3.39 -3.22 -8.29
C VAL A 37 2.05 -3.16 -9.01
N SER A 38 1.90 -3.99 -10.04
CA SER A 38 0.61 -4.19 -10.72
C SER A 38 -0.19 -5.27 -10.00
N TYR A 39 -1.43 -4.96 -9.67
CA TYR A 39 -2.37 -5.88 -9.05
C TYR A 39 -3.41 -6.38 -10.05
N LYS A 40 -3.71 -7.68 -10.03
CA LYS A 40 -4.80 -8.29 -10.82
C LYS A 40 -5.32 -9.54 -10.13
N SER A 41 -6.63 -9.72 -10.12
CA SER A 41 -7.28 -10.97 -9.66
C SER A 41 -8.49 -11.30 -10.55
N SER A 42 -9.23 -12.35 -10.23
CA SER A 42 -10.51 -12.67 -10.90
C SER A 42 -11.67 -11.77 -10.48
N ASN A 43 -11.55 -11.06 -9.35
CA ASN A 43 -12.59 -10.20 -8.80
C ASN A 43 -12.21 -8.72 -8.84
N ILE A 44 -10.97 -8.38 -9.16
CA ILE A 44 -10.50 -7.00 -9.30
C ILE A 44 -9.78 -6.84 -10.63
N GLU A 45 -10.27 -5.90 -11.44
CA GLU A 45 -9.65 -5.49 -12.69
C GLU A 45 -9.71 -3.98 -12.85
N GLY A 46 -8.82 -3.42 -13.66
CA GLY A 46 -8.87 -2.00 -13.99
C GLY A 46 -9.83 -1.71 -15.12
N TYR A 47 -10.51 -0.57 -15.03
CA TYR A 47 -11.39 -0.05 -16.06
C TYR A 47 -10.67 0.04 -17.41
N GLU A 48 -11.30 -0.43 -18.49
CA GLU A 48 -10.72 -0.46 -19.84
C GLU A 48 -9.35 -1.18 -19.93
N ASN A 49 -9.15 -2.22 -19.12
CA ASN A 49 -7.89 -2.97 -19.03
C ASN A 49 -6.68 -2.15 -18.56
N LYS A 50 -6.90 -0.99 -17.95
CA LYS A 50 -5.81 -0.23 -17.32
C LYS A 50 -5.19 -1.05 -16.19
N PRO A 51 -3.87 -1.01 -15.99
CA PRO A 51 -3.25 -1.70 -14.88
C PRO A 51 -3.65 -1.03 -13.56
N VAL A 52 -3.91 -1.85 -12.53
CA VAL A 52 -4.09 -1.36 -11.16
C VAL A 52 -2.71 -1.27 -10.52
N ILE A 53 -2.15 -0.07 -10.49
CA ILE A 53 -0.81 0.18 -9.95
C ILE A 53 -0.96 0.65 -8.51
N ILE A 54 -0.26 0.00 -7.58
CA ILE A 54 -0.30 0.31 -6.15
C ILE A 54 1.10 0.29 -5.56
N ASP A 55 1.25 0.89 -4.39
CA ASP A 55 2.44 0.68 -3.57
C ASP A 55 2.46 -0.76 -3.02
N SER A 56 3.64 -1.34 -2.94
CA SER A 56 3.80 -2.72 -2.50
C SER A 56 3.51 -2.93 -1.01
N GLU A 57 3.46 -1.88 -0.20
CA GLU A 57 2.97 -1.92 1.18
C GLU A 57 1.43 -1.94 1.24
N PHE A 58 0.75 -1.40 0.22
CA PHE A 58 -0.71 -1.47 0.07
C PHE A 58 -1.20 -2.84 -0.43
N LEU A 59 -0.30 -3.73 -0.86
CA LEU A 59 -0.66 -5.05 -1.39
C LEU A 59 -1.47 -5.90 -0.40
N SER A 60 -1.16 -5.80 0.90
CA SER A 60 -1.91 -6.50 1.95
C SER A 60 -3.36 -6.00 2.04
N ALA A 61 -3.61 -4.72 1.80
CA ALA A 61 -4.93 -4.12 1.75
C ALA A 61 -5.70 -4.62 0.51
N MET A 62 -5.05 -4.65 -0.65
CA MET A 62 -5.66 -5.20 -1.87
C MET A 62 -6.07 -6.67 -1.73
N TYR A 63 -5.29 -7.50 -1.04
CA TYR A 63 -5.71 -8.89 -0.75
C TYR A 63 -6.96 -8.98 0.10
N ARG A 64 -7.14 -8.06 1.08
CA ARG A 64 -8.37 -8.01 1.88
C ARG A 64 -9.55 -7.54 1.03
N ILE A 65 -9.37 -6.50 0.21
CA ILE A 65 -10.41 -5.99 -0.70
C ILE A 65 -10.86 -7.10 -1.68
N ASP A 66 -9.92 -7.84 -2.28
CA ASP A 66 -10.23 -8.95 -3.19
C ASP A 66 -10.93 -10.10 -2.47
N HIS A 67 -10.51 -10.41 -1.24
CA HIS A 67 -11.20 -11.38 -0.41
C HIS A 67 -12.66 -10.98 -0.15
N TYR A 68 -12.91 -9.72 0.24
CA TYR A 68 -14.26 -9.21 0.48
C TYR A 68 -15.10 -9.21 -0.80
N ALA A 69 -14.52 -8.84 -1.94
CA ALA A 69 -15.20 -8.91 -3.24
C ALA A 69 -15.62 -10.35 -3.56
N LYS A 70 -14.70 -11.30 -3.39
CA LYS A 70 -14.92 -12.73 -3.64
C LYS A 70 -16.03 -13.31 -2.77
N ILE A 71 -16.00 -13.11 -1.44
CA ILE A 71 -17.00 -13.71 -0.55
C ILE A 71 -18.39 -13.11 -0.74
N ASN A 72 -18.46 -11.87 -1.23
CA ASN A 72 -19.71 -11.20 -1.56
C ASN A 72 -20.16 -11.43 -3.02
N GLY A 73 -19.38 -12.15 -3.83
CA GLY A 73 -19.74 -12.43 -5.22
C GLY A 73 -19.89 -11.17 -6.09
N VAL A 74 -19.08 -10.15 -5.82
CA VAL A 74 -19.02 -8.91 -6.61
C VAL A 74 -17.68 -8.83 -7.34
N LYS A 75 -17.64 -8.05 -8.42
CA LYS A 75 -16.39 -7.64 -9.05
C LYS A 75 -16.13 -6.16 -8.77
N ILE A 76 -14.86 -5.80 -8.67
CA ILE A 76 -14.39 -4.44 -8.46
C ILE A 76 -13.73 -3.98 -9.74
N ILE A 77 -14.29 -2.93 -10.32
CA ILE A 77 -13.75 -2.27 -11.50
C ILE A 77 -13.03 -1.01 -11.03
N VAL A 78 -11.70 -1.09 -10.95
CA VAL A 78 -10.85 0.01 -10.46
C VAL A 78 -10.74 1.08 -11.54
N THR A 79 -11.27 2.26 -11.27
CA THR A 79 -11.25 3.40 -12.19
C THR A 79 -10.01 4.28 -11.99
N SER A 80 -9.46 4.28 -10.77
CA SER A 80 -8.27 5.02 -10.39
C SER A 80 -7.47 4.25 -9.34
N SER A 81 -6.14 4.32 -9.41
CA SER A 81 -5.22 3.71 -8.44
C SER A 81 -4.06 4.67 -8.17
N PHE A 82 -2.80 4.25 -8.27
CA PHE A 82 -1.66 5.19 -8.24
C PHE A 82 -1.77 6.23 -9.35
N ARG A 83 -1.44 7.48 -9.01
CA ARG A 83 -1.35 8.59 -9.96
C ARG A 83 -0.18 9.51 -9.64
N THR A 84 0.38 10.14 -10.67
CA THR A 84 1.40 11.17 -10.51
C THR A 84 0.75 12.53 -10.21
N PRO A 85 1.47 13.49 -9.59
CA PRO A 85 0.95 14.82 -9.31
C PRO A 85 0.43 15.57 -10.56
N ASP A 86 1.06 15.31 -11.71
CA ASP A 86 0.75 16.00 -12.97
C ASP A 86 -0.40 15.35 -13.75
N GLN A 87 -0.95 14.22 -13.26
CA GLN A 87 -2.04 13.54 -13.93
C GLN A 87 -3.34 14.35 -13.80
N THR A 88 -3.87 14.81 -14.94
CA THR A 88 -5.18 15.45 -15.02
C THR A 88 -6.24 14.51 -14.46
N LEU A 89 -7.01 15.03 -13.52
CA LEU A 89 -8.16 14.33 -12.97
C LEU A 89 -9.40 14.73 -13.76
N GLU A 90 -9.81 13.89 -14.69
CA GLU A 90 -11.12 14.01 -15.33
C GLU A 90 -12.18 13.53 -14.33
N GLU A 91 -13.31 14.24 -14.24
CA GLU A 91 -14.50 13.82 -13.48
C GLU A 91 -14.37 13.72 -11.93
N THR A 92 -13.41 14.40 -11.30
CA THR A 92 -13.34 14.41 -9.82
C THR A 92 -14.54 15.08 -9.18
N ILE A 93 -15.25 14.31 -8.34
CA ILE A 93 -16.39 14.76 -7.54
C ILE A 93 -15.92 15.61 -6.35
N VAL A 94 -14.71 15.34 -5.83
CA VAL A 94 -14.13 15.99 -4.66
C VAL A 94 -12.76 16.60 -5.00
N PRO A 95 -12.47 17.87 -4.60
CA PRO A 95 -11.14 18.45 -4.77
C PRO A 95 -10.05 17.59 -4.13
N PRO A 96 -8.92 17.33 -4.81
CA PRO A 96 -7.87 16.48 -4.27
C PRO A 96 -7.29 17.05 -2.98
N SER A 97 -7.17 16.19 -1.95
CA SER A 97 -6.44 16.55 -0.75
C SER A 97 -4.94 16.73 -1.05
N LYS A 98 -4.27 17.65 -0.33
CA LYS A 98 -2.82 17.85 -0.42
C LYS A 98 -2.00 16.59 -0.08
N ARG A 99 -2.60 15.63 0.64
CA ARG A 99 -2.02 14.33 0.99
C ARG A 99 -2.98 13.21 0.59
N SER A 100 -3.23 13.11 -0.71
CA SER A 100 -4.06 12.07 -1.31
C SER A 100 -3.30 10.74 -1.25
N ASN A 101 -3.94 9.67 -0.77
CA ASN A 101 -3.32 8.35 -0.72
C ASN A 101 -3.06 7.76 -2.12
N HIS A 102 -3.75 8.22 -3.17
CA HIS A 102 -3.44 7.85 -4.55
C HIS A 102 -2.03 8.26 -4.99
N LEU A 103 -1.53 9.41 -4.49
CA LEU A 103 -0.19 9.88 -4.82
C LEU A 103 0.91 9.05 -4.14
N ALA A 104 0.55 8.29 -3.10
CA ALA A 104 1.43 7.34 -2.46
C ALA A 104 1.16 5.89 -2.91
N GLY A 105 0.17 5.63 -3.78
CA GLY A 105 -0.19 4.27 -4.19
C GLY A 105 -0.98 3.46 -3.15
N HIS A 106 -1.55 4.12 -2.13
CA HIS A 106 -2.29 3.52 -1.03
C HIS A 106 -3.82 3.73 -1.12
N ALA A 107 -4.34 3.92 -2.33
CA ALA A 107 -5.78 4.08 -2.55
C ALA A 107 -6.22 3.57 -3.92
N ILE A 108 -7.49 3.20 -3.99
CA ILE A 108 -8.21 2.93 -5.24
C ILE A 108 -9.54 3.68 -5.25
N ASP A 109 -9.97 4.09 -6.43
CA ASP A 109 -11.36 4.43 -6.70
C ASP A 109 -11.95 3.32 -7.57
N MET A 110 -13.21 2.96 -7.30
CA MET A 110 -13.82 1.79 -7.88
C MET A 110 -15.31 1.93 -8.14
N ASN A 111 -15.77 1.19 -9.14
CA ASN A 111 -17.16 0.79 -9.25
C ASN A 111 -17.31 -0.66 -8.79
N VAL A 112 -18.46 -1.00 -8.20
CA VAL A 112 -18.80 -2.39 -7.87
C VAL A 112 -19.68 -2.96 -8.98
N GLU A 113 -19.32 -4.08 -9.58
CA GLU A 113 -20.18 -4.81 -10.51
C GLU A 113 -20.84 -6.00 -9.81
N PHE A 114 -22.16 -6.12 -9.94
CA PHE A 114 -22.94 -7.26 -9.49
C PHE A 114 -24.07 -7.55 -10.48
N ASN A 115 -24.18 -8.79 -10.95
CA ASN A 115 -25.16 -9.22 -11.96
C ASN A 115 -25.17 -8.32 -13.22
N ALA A 116 -23.98 -7.96 -13.73
CA ALA A 116 -23.79 -7.06 -14.88
C ALA A 116 -24.33 -5.63 -14.67
N ILE A 117 -24.62 -5.24 -13.44
CA ILE A 117 -24.98 -3.87 -13.05
C ILE A 117 -23.77 -3.24 -12.37
N LEU A 118 -23.37 -2.06 -12.86
CA LEU A 118 -22.29 -1.26 -12.31
C LEU A 118 -22.84 -0.25 -11.31
N TYR A 119 -22.35 -0.31 -10.07
CA TYR A 119 -22.69 0.58 -8.97
C TYR A 119 -21.57 1.60 -8.83
N ASP A 120 -21.85 2.83 -9.25
CA ASP A 120 -20.92 3.96 -9.29
C ASP A 120 -21.09 4.90 -8.09
N SER A 121 -20.39 6.03 -8.12
CA SER A 121 -20.44 7.07 -7.08
C SER A 121 -21.83 7.64 -6.81
N LYS A 122 -22.75 7.60 -7.78
CA LYS A 122 -24.12 8.10 -7.59
C LYS A 122 -24.94 7.12 -6.77
N VAL A 123 -24.72 5.82 -6.98
CA VAL A 123 -25.49 4.74 -6.37
C VAL A 123 -24.88 4.27 -5.05
N LEU A 124 -23.55 4.24 -4.93
CA LEU A 124 -22.84 3.76 -3.73
C LEU A 124 -22.95 4.70 -2.52
N LYS A 125 -23.66 5.83 -2.63
CA LYS A 125 -23.79 6.79 -1.55
C LYS A 125 -24.20 6.16 -0.21
N LYS A 126 -23.68 6.67 0.90
CA LYS A 126 -24.00 6.24 2.26
C LYS A 126 -25.49 6.25 2.54
N SER A 127 -26.19 7.27 2.04
CA SER A 127 -27.65 7.40 2.15
C SER A 127 -28.43 6.30 1.40
N ASN A 128 -27.79 5.61 0.45
CA ASN A 128 -28.39 4.58 -0.38
C ASN A 128 -28.01 3.15 0.03
N LEU A 129 -27.06 2.94 0.97
CA LEU A 129 -26.55 1.62 1.35
C LEU A 129 -27.63 0.60 1.69
N ASN A 130 -28.68 1.00 2.42
CA ASN A 130 -29.78 0.12 2.82
C ASN A 130 -30.66 -0.33 1.65
N ARG A 131 -30.57 0.31 0.49
CA ARG A 131 -31.32 -0.01 -0.73
C ARG A 131 -30.51 -0.81 -1.75
N LEU A 132 -29.20 -0.96 -1.53
CA LEU A 132 -28.33 -1.76 -2.39
C LEU A 132 -28.67 -3.26 -2.28
N PRO A 133 -28.34 -4.06 -3.30
CA PRO A 133 -28.37 -5.51 -3.16
C PRO A 133 -27.51 -5.96 -1.96
N PRO A 134 -27.90 -7.04 -1.26
CA PRO A 134 -27.15 -7.55 -0.11
C PRO A 134 -25.66 -7.76 -0.42
N ASN A 135 -25.30 -8.28 -1.59
CA ASN A 135 -23.93 -8.51 -2.02
C ASN A 135 -23.08 -7.23 -2.02
N VAL A 136 -23.59 -6.17 -2.67
CA VAL A 136 -22.90 -4.87 -2.75
C VAL A 136 -22.84 -4.21 -1.38
N ARG A 137 -23.95 -4.22 -0.63
CA ARG A 137 -23.99 -3.65 0.73
C ARG A 137 -23.02 -4.37 1.67
N ASN A 138 -22.98 -5.70 1.63
CA ASN A 138 -22.13 -6.51 2.49
C ASN A 138 -20.65 -6.30 2.15
N PHE A 139 -20.29 -6.22 0.86
CA PHE A 139 -18.94 -5.83 0.45
C PHE A 139 -18.52 -4.49 1.07
N ILE A 140 -19.35 -3.45 0.95
CA ILE A 140 -19.04 -2.15 1.57
C ILE A 140 -18.96 -2.26 3.10
N ASN A 141 -19.85 -3.02 3.73
CA ASN A 141 -19.81 -3.21 5.18
C ASN A 141 -18.55 -3.96 5.65
N ASP A 142 -18.06 -4.94 4.87
CA ASP A 142 -16.82 -5.65 5.19
C ASP A 142 -15.62 -4.70 5.12
N ILE A 143 -15.56 -3.81 4.12
CA ILE A 143 -14.56 -2.73 4.07
C ILE A 143 -14.64 -1.83 5.30
N ARG A 144 -15.86 -1.42 5.70
CA ARG A 144 -16.08 -0.56 6.86
C ARG A 144 -15.74 -1.22 8.20
N ASN A 145 -15.87 -2.54 8.28
CA ASN A 145 -15.57 -3.33 9.48
C ASN A 145 -14.08 -3.70 9.57
N ASP A 146 -13.32 -3.58 8.48
CA ASP A 146 -11.88 -3.77 8.46
C ASP A 146 -11.16 -2.59 9.13
N LYS A 147 -10.44 -2.86 10.22
CA LYS A 147 -9.75 -1.81 11.00
C LYS A 147 -8.59 -1.14 10.26
N GLY A 148 -8.10 -1.75 9.18
CA GLY A 148 -7.00 -1.25 8.35
C GLY A 148 -7.45 -0.70 7.01
N LEU A 149 -8.76 -0.52 6.79
CA LEU A 149 -9.30 0.10 5.59
C LEU A 149 -10.25 1.24 5.96
N ARG A 150 -10.45 2.16 5.02
CA ARG A 150 -11.52 3.14 5.06
C ARG A 150 -12.29 3.08 3.76
N TRP A 151 -13.59 3.32 3.88
CA TRP A 151 -14.45 3.59 2.74
C TRP A 151 -14.79 5.08 2.71
N GLY A 152 -14.56 5.74 1.58
CA GLY A 152 -14.72 7.19 1.46
C GLY A 152 -16.16 7.68 1.59
N GLY A 153 -17.16 6.79 1.50
CA GLY A 153 -18.55 7.14 1.81
C GLY A 153 -18.78 7.49 3.29
N ASP A 154 -17.84 7.18 4.18
CA ASP A 154 -17.87 7.62 5.58
C ASP A 154 -17.08 8.93 5.83
N PHE A 155 -16.44 9.51 4.82
CA PHE A 155 -15.73 10.79 4.96
C PHE A 155 -16.69 11.97 5.13
N SER A 156 -16.18 13.07 5.69
CA SER A 156 -16.97 14.30 5.87
C SER A 156 -17.43 14.90 4.55
N ASN A 157 -16.56 14.85 3.53
CA ASN A 157 -16.94 15.03 2.14
C ASN A 157 -16.99 13.64 1.50
N GLU A 158 -18.21 13.20 1.21
CA GLU A 158 -18.48 11.82 0.80
C GLU A 158 -17.79 11.48 -0.53
N ASP A 159 -17.03 10.38 -0.53
CA ASP A 159 -16.40 9.81 -1.72
C ASP A 159 -16.65 8.29 -1.78
N PRO A 160 -17.86 7.86 -2.19
CA PRO A 160 -18.33 6.49 -1.97
C PRO A 160 -17.68 5.45 -2.90
N VAL A 161 -16.81 5.87 -3.82
CA VAL A 161 -16.00 4.98 -4.68
C VAL A 161 -14.60 4.75 -4.13
N HIS A 162 -14.19 5.52 -3.12
CA HIS A 162 -12.83 5.52 -2.60
C HIS A 162 -12.60 4.46 -1.51
N ILE A 163 -11.48 3.74 -1.60
CA ILE A 163 -10.98 2.86 -0.54
C ILE A 163 -9.49 3.11 -0.33
N ASP A 164 -9.07 3.27 0.92
CA ASP A 164 -7.66 3.41 1.30
C ASP A 164 -7.36 2.75 2.66
N ASP A 165 -6.09 2.78 3.09
CA ASP A 165 -5.62 2.25 4.38
C ASP A 165 -5.31 3.33 5.44
N ASN A 166 -5.79 4.56 5.23
CA ASN A 166 -5.55 5.70 6.12
C ASN A 166 -4.07 6.13 6.27
N LEU A 167 -3.18 5.80 5.33
CA LEU A 167 -1.77 6.21 5.38
C LEU A 167 -1.58 7.72 5.66
N ASN A 168 -2.36 8.58 4.99
CA ASN A 168 -2.31 10.04 5.17
C ASN A 168 -2.59 10.56 6.59
N SER A 169 -3.08 9.74 7.51
CA SER A 169 -3.17 10.11 8.93
C SER A 169 -1.80 10.30 9.58
N ASN A 170 -0.74 9.64 9.06
CA ASN A 170 0.64 9.84 9.46
C ASN A 170 1.38 10.64 8.37
N PRO A 171 1.63 11.95 8.56
CA PRO A 171 2.28 12.77 7.54
C PRO A 171 3.68 12.31 7.16
N ILE A 172 4.44 11.77 8.12
CA ILE A 172 5.83 11.32 7.89
C ILE A 172 5.81 10.06 7.03
N ALA A 173 5.06 9.03 7.45
CA ALA A 173 4.93 7.80 6.67
C ALA A 173 4.34 8.05 5.28
N TRP A 174 3.34 8.93 5.17
CA TRP A 174 2.78 9.32 3.88
C TRP A 174 3.82 9.97 2.97
N GLN A 175 4.64 10.88 3.50
CA GLN A 175 5.68 11.56 2.73
C GLN A 175 6.76 10.57 2.26
N GLU A 176 7.17 9.63 3.13
CA GLU A 176 8.11 8.57 2.77
C GLU A 176 7.59 7.72 1.60
N ARG A 177 6.33 7.26 1.66
CA ARG A 177 5.74 6.47 0.57
C ARG A 177 5.49 7.30 -0.69
N PHE A 178 5.11 8.57 -0.55
CA PHE A 178 4.99 9.50 -1.67
C PHE A 178 6.33 9.63 -2.40
N ASP A 179 7.42 9.93 -1.69
CA ASP A 179 8.74 10.09 -2.30
C ASP A 179 9.23 8.78 -2.95
N ALA A 180 8.99 7.65 -2.28
CA ALA A 180 9.29 6.34 -2.83
C ALA A 180 8.53 6.08 -4.14
N CYS A 181 7.22 6.29 -4.17
CA CYS A 181 6.40 6.00 -5.36
C CYS A 181 6.64 6.97 -6.51
N GLN A 182 6.91 8.24 -6.22
CA GLN A 182 7.03 9.29 -7.25
C GLN A 182 8.46 9.40 -7.79
N TYR A 183 9.47 9.12 -6.96
CA TYR A 183 10.87 9.39 -7.27
C TYR A 183 11.83 8.22 -7.02
N GLY A 184 11.41 7.21 -6.24
CA GLY A 184 12.18 6.01 -5.99
C GLY A 184 12.32 5.18 -7.26
N ARG A 185 13.54 5.13 -7.81
CA ARG A 185 13.95 4.20 -8.86
C ARG A 185 14.81 3.09 -8.26
#